data_AF-A0A225AH50-F1
#
_entry.id   AF-A0A225AH50-F1
#
_cell.length_a   1.000
_cell.length_b   1.000
_cell.length_c   1.000
_cell.angle_alpha   90.00
_cell.angle_beta   90.00
_cell.angle_gamma   90.00
#
_symmetry.space_group_name_H-M   'P 1'
#
loop_
_entity.id
_entity.type
_entity.pdbx_description
1 polymer ?
#
loop_
_entity_poly.entity_id
_entity_poly.type
_entity_poly.pdbx_seq_one_letter_code
_entity_poly.pdbx_strand_id
1 'polypeptide(L)'
;MFGSAFQWHYPTPKTGDHIKVVVDLVRPISEPDDVTLDGSDPLTQPNININSFANDLDIIAMREGLRFSYDLLLKGEGFNDLVVDEYPWDMPLHSVEELKRAVLDRCQRAFHPCGTARLSRASNKELLIRT
;
A
#
# COMPACT_ATOMS: atom_id res chain seq x y z
N MET A 1 16.38 -11.75 -6.68
CA MET A 1 16.11 -10.48 -7.40
C MET A 1 15.40 -9.54 -6.43
N PHE A 2 15.85 -8.28 -6.29
CA PHE A 2 15.39 -7.31 -5.27
C PHE A 2 13.93 -6.81 -5.44
N GLY A 3 13.06 -7.50 -6.19
CA GLY A 3 11.63 -7.23 -6.30
C GLY A 3 11.25 -5.77 -6.60
N SER A 4 11.76 -5.18 -7.68
CA SER A 4 11.63 -3.74 -8.00
C SER A 4 10.19 -3.19 -7.99
N ALA A 5 9.19 -4.05 -8.23
CA ALA A 5 7.77 -3.68 -8.18
C ALA A 5 7.30 -3.08 -6.84
N PHE A 6 8.04 -3.28 -5.75
CA PHE A 6 7.67 -2.85 -4.40
C PHE A 6 8.68 -1.88 -3.76
N GLN A 7 9.53 -1.24 -4.56
CA GLN A 7 10.44 -0.15 -4.14
C GLN A 7 10.60 0.82 -5.32
N TRP A 8 9.64 1.72 -5.51
CA TRP A 8 9.56 2.56 -6.71
C TRP A 8 10.62 3.67 -6.78
N HIS A 9 11.05 4.18 -5.62
CA HIS A 9 11.91 5.37 -5.54
C HIS A 9 13.33 5.08 -5.05
N TYR A 10 13.63 3.85 -4.65
CA TYR A 10 14.95 3.49 -4.13
C TYR A 10 15.70 2.58 -5.10
N PRO A 11 17.01 2.78 -5.27
CA PRO A 11 17.80 1.93 -6.14
C PRO A 11 17.85 0.50 -5.61
N THR A 12 18.17 -0.46 -6.48
CA THR A 12 18.49 -1.81 -6.03
C THR A 12 19.86 -1.81 -5.33
N PRO A 13 19.99 -2.36 -4.11
CA PRO A 13 21.29 -2.59 -3.48
C PRO A 13 22.22 -3.37 -4.42
N LYS A 14 23.48 -2.95 -4.48
CA LYS A 14 24.47 -3.56 -5.39
C LYS A 14 24.89 -4.98 -4.96
N THR A 15 24.77 -5.28 -3.66
CA THR A 15 25.27 -6.49 -3.02
C THR A 15 24.39 -6.86 -1.84
N GLY A 16 24.47 -8.11 -1.38
CA GLY A 16 23.78 -8.60 -0.19
C GLY A 16 22.46 -9.31 -0.50
N ASP A 17 22.06 -10.18 0.42
CA ASP A 17 20.76 -10.85 0.40
C ASP A 17 19.74 -10.03 1.19
N HIS A 18 18.53 -9.94 0.67
CA HIS A 18 17.50 -9.07 1.23
C HIS A 18 16.17 -9.79 1.30
N ILE A 19 15.44 -9.53 2.38
CA ILE A 19 14.01 -9.80 2.49
C ILE A 19 13.25 -8.51 2.18
N LYS A 20 12.10 -8.65 1.50
CA LYS A 20 11.16 -7.55 1.31
C LYS A 20 9.82 -7.92 1.90
N VAL A 21 9.34 -7.09 2.81
CA VAL A 21 8.05 -7.27 3.46
C VAL A 21 7.06 -6.31 2.81
N VAL A 22 6.02 -6.85 2.18
CA VAL A 22 4.91 -6.05 1.68
C VAL A 22 3.83 -6.05 2.75
N VAL A 23 3.72 -4.95 3.49
CA VAL A 23 2.65 -4.75 4.47
C VAL A 23 1.41 -4.26 3.71
N ASP A 24 0.55 -5.20 3.34
CA ASP A 24 -0.68 -4.93 2.59
C ASP A 24 -1.88 -4.76 3.55
N LEU A 25 -2.48 -3.57 3.57
CA LEU A 25 -3.68 -3.30 4.35
C LEU A 25 -4.90 -3.83 3.60
N VAL A 26 -5.30 -5.07 3.90
CA VAL A 26 -6.34 -5.80 3.16
C VAL A 26 -7.78 -5.42 3.52
N ARG A 27 -8.00 -4.66 4.60
CA ARG A 27 -9.31 -4.18 5.07
C ARG A 27 -9.30 -2.66 5.29
N PRO A 28 -9.02 -1.85 4.26
CA PRO A 28 -9.08 -0.40 4.39
C PRO A 28 -10.52 0.07 4.55
N ILE A 29 -10.71 1.24 5.16
CA ILE A 29 -12.01 1.90 5.34
C ILE A 29 -12.06 3.30 4.72
N SER A 30 -11.00 3.75 4.05
CA SER A 30 -11.02 4.94 3.20
C SER A 30 -12.11 4.84 2.13
N GLU A 31 -12.68 5.98 1.76
CA GLU A 31 -13.67 6.05 0.69
C GLU A 31 -13.08 5.49 -0.63
N PRO A 32 -13.91 4.86 -1.49
CA PRO A 32 -13.42 4.17 -2.68
C PRO A 32 -12.65 5.05 -3.67
N ASP A 33 -11.75 4.41 -4.42
CA ASP A 33 -11.11 4.93 -5.63
C ASP A 33 -12.15 5.44 -6.66
N ASP A 34 -11.73 6.37 -7.53
CA ASP A 34 -12.51 6.83 -8.67
C ASP A 34 -11.71 6.77 -9.99
N VAL A 35 -12.44 6.55 -11.09
CA VAL A 35 -11.91 6.55 -12.45
C VAL A 35 -12.81 7.44 -13.30
N THR A 36 -12.22 8.45 -13.95
CA THR A 36 -12.95 9.42 -14.78
C THR A 36 -12.30 9.54 -16.16
N LEU A 37 -13.08 9.98 -17.15
CA LEU A 37 -12.58 10.18 -18.51
C LEU A 37 -11.61 11.37 -18.56
N ASP A 38 -10.55 11.23 -19.35
CA ASP A 38 -9.67 12.33 -19.75
C ASP A 38 -9.96 12.73 -21.21
N GLY A 39 -11.11 13.39 -21.40
CA GLY A 39 -11.63 13.73 -22.73
C GLY A 39 -12.33 12.56 -23.43
N SER A 40 -12.39 12.62 -24.77
CA SER A 40 -13.12 11.68 -25.62
C SER A 40 -12.24 10.83 -26.54
N ASP A 41 -10.91 11.02 -26.51
CA ASP A 41 -9.98 10.21 -27.30
C ASP A 41 -9.81 8.83 -26.63
N PRO A 42 -10.14 7.72 -27.31
CA PRO A 42 -10.00 6.38 -26.73
C PRO A 42 -8.54 5.94 -26.50
N LEU A 43 -7.56 6.67 -27.05
CA LEU A 43 -6.13 6.40 -26.81
C LEU A 43 -5.59 7.12 -25.56
N THR A 44 -6.37 8.04 -24.98
CA THR A 44 -6.00 8.71 -23.73
C THR A 44 -6.32 7.80 -22.55
N GLN A 45 -5.34 7.64 -21.65
CA GLN A 45 -5.57 6.93 -20.39
C GLN A 45 -6.64 7.66 -19.54
N PRO A 46 -7.48 6.95 -18.79
CA PRO A 46 -8.38 7.62 -17.88
C PRO A 46 -7.62 8.30 -16.74
N ASN A 47 -8.28 9.29 -16.12
CA ASN A 47 -7.86 9.81 -14.83
C ASN A 47 -8.18 8.75 -13.77
N ILE A 48 -7.19 8.40 -12.95
CA ILE A 48 -7.32 7.37 -11.91
C ILE A 48 -6.91 8.01 -10.58
N ASN A 49 -7.87 8.12 -9.66
CA ASN A 49 -7.60 8.52 -8.29
C ASN A 49 -7.83 7.33 -7.35
N ILE A 50 -6.75 6.97 -6.68
CA ILE A 50 -6.66 5.80 -5.80
C ILE A 50 -7.12 6.11 -4.36
N ASN A 51 -7.26 7.40 -4.01
CA ASN A 51 -7.80 7.87 -2.73
C ASN A 51 -7.28 7.14 -1.46
N SER A 52 -6.07 6.58 -1.52
CA SER A 52 -5.53 5.78 -0.42
C SER A 52 -5.29 6.66 0.79
N PHE A 53 -5.62 6.13 1.96
CA PHE A 53 -5.47 6.84 3.24
C PHE A 53 -6.30 8.13 3.35
N ALA A 54 -7.42 8.23 2.64
CA ALA A 54 -8.41 9.30 2.85
C ALA A 54 -8.99 9.27 4.28
N ASN A 55 -9.00 8.10 4.92
CA ASN A 55 -9.32 7.95 6.33
C ASN A 55 -8.04 7.76 7.16
N ASP A 56 -7.82 8.63 8.15
CA ASP A 56 -6.65 8.57 9.04
C ASP A 56 -6.56 7.25 9.82
N LEU A 57 -7.65 6.51 10.01
CA LEU A 57 -7.63 5.21 10.67
C LEU A 57 -6.88 4.14 9.84
N ASP A 58 -6.89 4.24 8.51
CA ASP A 58 -6.08 3.36 7.65
C ASP A 58 -4.59 3.66 7.80
N ILE A 59 -4.22 4.91 8.04
CA ILE A 59 -2.83 5.29 8.33
C ILE A 59 -2.40 4.67 9.65
N ILE A 60 -3.24 4.75 10.68
CA ILE A 60 -2.99 4.12 11.98
C ILE A 60 -2.83 2.62 11.82
N ALA A 61 -3.75 1.96 11.10
CA ALA A 61 -3.69 0.52 10.86
C ALA A 61 -2.40 0.12 10.12
N MET A 62 -2.00 0.86 9.08
CA MET A 62 -0.77 0.61 8.35
C MET A 62 0.47 0.78 9.22
N ARG A 63 0.50 1.82 10.07
CA ARG A 63 1.60 2.04 11.02
C ARG A 63 1.74 0.91 12.03
N GLU A 64 0.62 0.41 12.57
CA GLU A 64 0.67 -0.72 13.50
C GLU A 64 1.01 -2.04 12.77
N GLY A 65 0.59 -2.20 11.52
CA GLY A 65 1.02 -3.31 10.65
C GLY A 65 2.54 -3.30 10.38
N LEU A 66 3.13 -2.12 10.17
CA LEU A 66 4.58 -1.94 10.11
C LEU A 66 5.22 -2.36 11.44
N ARG A 67 4.79 -1.81 12.57
CA ARG A 67 5.33 -2.16 13.90
C ARG A 67 5.23 -3.66 14.19
N PHE A 68 4.10 -4.28 13.89
CA PHE A 68 3.92 -5.73 14.00
C PHE A 68 4.95 -6.51 13.17
N SER A 69 5.17 -6.09 11.92
CA SER A 69 6.14 -6.74 11.04
C SER A 69 7.58 -6.60 11.56
N TYR A 70 7.92 -5.45 12.12
CA TYR A 70 9.21 -5.22 12.76
C TYR A 70 9.38 -6.06 14.03
N ASP A 71 8.37 -6.11 14.89
CA ASP A 71 8.41 -6.96 16.09
C ASP A 71 8.58 -8.43 15.71
N LEU A 72 7.86 -8.90 14.69
CA LEU A 72 7.99 -10.27 14.19
C LEU A 72 9.41 -10.59 13.70
N LEU A 73 10.02 -9.70 12.91
CA LEU A 73 11.31 -9.97 12.28
C LEU A 73 12.50 -9.71 13.20
N LEU A 74 12.44 -8.70 14.06
CA LEU A 74 13.54 -8.29 14.93
C LEU A 74 13.51 -8.98 16.30
N LYS A 75 12.35 -9.50 16.74
CA LYS A 75 12.20 -10.14 18.05
C LYS A 75 11.73 -11.60 17.95
N GLY A 76 11.27 -12.05 16.79
CA GLY A 76 10.88 -13.44 16.56
C GLY A 76 12.08 -14.37 16.61
N GLU A 77 12.02 -15.35 17.50
CA GLU A 77 13.09 -16.33 17.71
C GLU A 77 13.51 -17.00 16.39
N GLY A 78 14.82 -16.98 16.11
CA GLY A 78 15.43 -17.59 14.94
C GLY A 78 15.50 -16.66 13.73
N PHE A 79 14.47 -15.83 13.47
CA PHE A 79 14.55 -14.87 12.36
C PHE A 79 15.32 -13.60 12.76
N ASN A 80 15.23 -13.20 14.02
CA ASN A 80 15.96 -12.06 14.58
C ASN A 80 17.48 -12.17 14.35
N ASP A 81 18.03 -13.38 14.36
CA ASP A 81 19.46 -13.63 14.15
C ASP A 81 19.90 -13.45 12.68
N LEU A 82 18.94 -13.33 11.74
CA LEU A 82 19.18 -13.16 10.31
C LEU A 82 19.11 -11.70 9.85
N VAL A 83 18.45 -10.84 10.61
CA VAL A 83 18.26 -9.43 10.22
C VAL A 83 19.53 -8.65 10.56
N VAL A 84 20.14 -8.06 9.52
CA VAL A 84 21.42 -7.34 9.66
C VAL A 84 21.21 -5.83 9.73
N ASP A 85 20.36 -5.28 8.87
CA ASP A 85 20.16 -3.83 8.72
C ASP A 85 18.84 -3.53 8.01
N GLU A 86 18.44 -2.26 8.01
CA GLU A 86 17.31 -1.73 7.27
C GLU A 86 17.76 -1.05 5.97
N TYR A 87 16.86 -1.02 4.98
CA TYR A 87 17.12 -0.37 3.70
C TYR A 87 15.94 0.50 3.27
N PRO A 88 16.17 1.73 2.74
CA PRO A 88 17.46 2.42 2.58
C PRO A 88 17.96 3.18 3.83
N TRP A 89 17.13 3.24 4.88
CA TRP A 89 17.42 3.85 6.17
C TRP A 89 16.38 3.32 7.18
N ASP A 90 16.66 3.54 8.46
CA ASP A 90 15.83 3.08 9.57
C ASP A 90 14.41 3.65 9.53
N MET A 91 13.42 2.79 9.73
CA MET A 91 12.03 3.24 9.85
C MET A 91 11.84 4.00 11.17
N PRO A 92 11.20 5.18 11.16
CA PRO A 92 11.03 6.01 12.36
C PRO A 92 9.90 5.48 13.26
N LEU A 93 10.00 4.23 13.71
CA LEU A 93 8.94 3.52 14.43
C LEU A 93 8.53 4.21 15.73
N HIS A 94 9.42 4.97 16.36
CA HIS A 94 9.16 5.64 17.64
C HIS A 94 8.37 6.95 17.52
N SER A 95 8.30 7.54 16.31
CA SER A 95 7.65 8.83 16.07
C SER A 95 6.33 8.64 15.31
N VAL A 96 5.23 9.06 15.92
CA VAL A 96 3.88 8.94 15.36
C VAL A 96 3.75 9.78 14.10
N GLU A 97 4.30 11.00 14.13
CA GLU A 97 4.30 11.99 13.07
C GLU A 97 5.18 11.57 11.90
N GLU A 98 6.41 11.13 12.17
CA GLU A 98 7.34 10.70 11.11
C GLU A 98 6.87 9.39 10.48
N LEU A 99 6.32 8.46 11.26
CA LEU A 99 5.77 7.22 10.70
C LEU A 99 4.50 7.48 9.88
N LYS A 100 3.67 8.48 10.25
CA LYS A 100 2.57 8.94 9.37
C LYS A 100 3.10 9.47 8.06
N ARG A 101 4.14 10.30 8.08
CA ARG A 101 4.79 10.78 6.85
C ARG A 101 5.36 9.63 6.03
N ALA A 102 6.04 8.68 6.67
CA ALA A 102 6.63 7.52 6.00
C ALA A 102 5.57 6.65 5.31
N VAL A 103 4.42 6.40 5.95
CA VAL A 103 3.30 5.69 5.31
C VAL A 103 2.83 6.41 4.06
N LEU A 104 2.54 7.71 4.16
CA LEU A 104 2.00 8.47 3.03
C LEU A 104 3.01 8.61 1.87
N ASP A 105 4.29 8.76 2.18
CA ASP A 105 5.35 8.99 1.19
C ASP A 105 5.87 7.70 0.52
N ARG A 106 5.77 6.55 1.23
CA ARG A 106 6.30 5.26 0.77
C ARG A 106 5.23 4.24 0.37
N CYS A 107 3.95 4.54 0.58
CA CYS A 107 2.89 3.64 0.17
C CYS A 107 2.82 3.50 -1.35
N GLN A 108 2.23 2.39 -1.79
CA GLN A 108 2.01 2.11 -3.19
C GLN A 108 0.81 1.17 -3.35
N ARG A 109 0.39 0.93 -4.59
CA ARG A 109 -0.62 -0.08 -4.89
C ARG A 109 -0.06 -1.47 -4.62
N ALA A 110 -0.87 -2.29 -3.94
CA ALA A 110 -0.67 -3.74 -3.85
C ALA A 110 -1.21 -4.50 -5.08
N PHE A 111 -1.59 -3.77 -6.15
CA PHE A 111 -2.09 -4.33 -7.41
C PHE A 111 -3.46 -5.04 -7.31
N HIS A 112 -4.34 -4.56 -6.42
CA HIS A 112 -5.70 -5.08 -6.23
C HIS A 112 -6.85 -4.09 -6.59
N PRO A 113 -6.84 -3.37 -7.74
CA PRO A 113 -7.95 -2.49 -8.12
C PRO A 113 -9.25 -3.29 -8.36
N CYS A 114 -10.38 -2.80 -7.84
CA CYS A 114 -11.68 -3.42 -8.06
C CYS A 114 -12.85 -2.42 -7.92
N GLY A 115 -14.04 -2.81 -8.36
CA GLY A 115 -15.29 -2.12 -8.00
C GLY A 115 -15.80 -1.04 -8.96
N THR A 116 -15.02 -0.64 -9.97
CA THR A 116 -15.36 0.44 -10.91
C THR A 116 -16.66 0.23 -11.69
N ALA A 117 -17.08 -1.02 -11.87
CA ALA A 117 -18.39 -1.41 -12.41
C ALA A 117 -19.00 -2.54 -11.56
N ARG A 118 -19.08 -2.34 -10.24
CA ARG A 118 -19.52 -3.39 -9.30
C ARG A 118 -20.93 -3.92 -9.62
N LEU A 119 -21.10 -5.21 -9.37
CA LEU A 119 -22.40 -5.88 -9.43
C LEU A 119 -23.32 -5.38 -8.31
N SER A 120 -24.61 -5.25 -8.60
CA SER A 120 -25.63 -4.92 -7.61
C SER A 120 -26.97 -5.60 -7.87
N ARG A 121 -27.82 -5.60 -6.85
CA ARG A 121 -29.24 -5.90 -7.02
C ARG A 121 -29.90 -4.84 -7.88
N ALA A 122 -30.94 -5.23 -8.62
CA ALA A 122 -31.73 -4.32 -9.44
C ALA A 122 -32.35 -3.12 -8.67
N SER A 123 -32.63 -3.29 -7.37
CA SER A 123 -33.16 -2.21 -6.52
C SER A 123 -32.14 -1.13 -6.20
N ASN A 124 -30.83 -1.40 -6.37
CA ASN A 124 -29.79 -0.41 -6.17
C ASN A 124 -29.59 0.40 -7.46
N LYS A 125 -30.08 1.64 -7.46
CA LYS A 125 -30.08 2.52 -8.64
C LYS A 125 -28.74 3.20 -8.90
N GLU A 126 -27.82 3.18 -7.95
CA GLU A 126 -26.53 3.87 -8.05
C GLU A 126 -25.49 3.08 -8.86
N LEU A 127 -25.83 1.87 -9.32
CA LEU A 127 -24.84 0.92 -9.80
C LEU A 127 -25.13 0.37 -11.20
N LEU A 128 -24.03 0.12 -11.91
CA LEU A 128 -23.97 -0.11 -13.35
C LEU A 128 -24.51 -1.48 -13.75
N ILE A 129 -24.05 -2.55 -13.09
CA ILE A 129 -24.38 -3.93 -13.47
C ILE A 129 -25.41 -4.50 -12.50
N ARG A 130 -26.58 -4.87 -13.02
CA ARG A 130 -27.71 -5.41 -12.24
C ARG A 130 -27.85 -6.92 -12.45
N THR A 131 -27.99 -7.67 -11.36
CA THR A 131 -28.47 -9.07 -11.35
C THR A 131 -29.85 -9.18 -10.75
#